data_AF-A0A916ZQV9-F1
#
_entry.id   AF-A0A916ZQV9-F1
#
_cell.length_a   1.000
_cell.length_b   1.000
_cell.length_c   1.000
_cell.angle_alpha   90.00
_cell.angle_beta   90.00
_cell.angle_gamma   90.00
#
_symmetry.space_group_name_H-M   'P 1'
#
loop_
_entity.id
_entity.type
_entity.pdbx_description
1 polymer ?
#
loop_
_entity_poly.entity_id
_entity_poly.type
_entity_poly.pdbx_seq_one_letter_code
_entity_poly.pdbx_strand_id
1 'polypeptide(L)' 'MRAPPSEGEANAALLKCLAAAMDLPKTALSLEAGAKGRLKTVAAEASPERLSAALDRLRRAATAA' A
#
# COMPACT_ATOMS: atom_id res chain seq x y z
N MET A 1 5.31 -19.33 19.89
CA MET A 1 4.53 -19.40 18.64
C MET A 1 5.30 -18.68 17.55
N ARG A 2 5.69 -19.40 16.48
CA ARG A 2 6.37 -18.84 15.30
C ARG A 2 5.29 -18.30 14.38
N ALA A 3 5.32 -17.00 14.04
CA ALA A 3 4.52 -16.53 12.91
C ALA A 3 4.95 -17.32 11.65
N PRO A 4 4.02 -17.83 10.82
CA PRO A 4 4.40 -18.53 9.60
C PRO A 4 5.21 -17.58 8.71
N PRO A 5 6.33 -18.03 8.11
CA PRO A 5 7.34 -17.15 7.51
C PRO A 5 6.92 -16.42 6.22
N SER A 6 5.64 -16.33 5.86
CA SER A 6 5.19 -15.63 4.64
C SER A 6 4.24 -14.46 4.85
N GLU A 7 3.60 -14.32 6.02
CA GLU A 7 2.58 -13.27 6.22
C GLU A 7 3.20 -11.85 6.18
N GLY A 8 4.42 -11.68 6.69
CA GLY A 8 5.13 -10.40 6.67
C GLY A 8 5.62 -10.00 5.27
N GLU A 9 6.08 -10.97 4.48
CA GLU A 9 6.65 -10.72 3.15
C GLU A 9 5.60 -10.28 2.14
N ALA A 10 4.40 -10.89 2.16
CA ALA A 10 3.31 -10.49 1.29
C ALA A 10 2.81 -9.07 1.59
N ASN A 11 2.66 -8.74 2.88
CA ASN A 11 2.24 -7.40 3.29
C ASN A 11 3.32 -6.36 2.95
N ALA A 12 4.60 -6.68 3.15
CA ALA A 12 5.70 -5.79 2.79
C ALA A 12 5.83 -5.59 1.26
N ALA A 13 5.65 -6.66 0.47
CA ALA A 13 5.65 -6.59 -0.98
C ALA A 13 4.48 -5.76 -1.50
N LEU A 14 3.29 -5.91 -0.91
CA LEU A 14 2.11 -5.09 -1.22
C LEU A 14 2.38 -3.61 -0.94
N LEU A 15 2.85 -3.27 0.26
CA LEU A 15 3.16 -1.88 0.63
C LEU A 15 4.24 -1.28 -0.28
N LYS A 16 5.26 -2.07 -0.65
CA LYS A 16 6.29 -1.65 -1.62
C LYS A 16 5.72 -1.41 -3.01
N CYS A 17 4.83 -2.28 -3.49
CA CYS A 17 4.16 -2.12 -4.78
C CYS A 17 3.29 -0.85 -4.79
N LEU A 18 2.48 -0.67 -3.75
CA LEU A 18 1.60 0.49 -3.62
C LEU A 18 2.40 1.80 -3.53
N ALA A 19 3.47 1.82 -2.73
CA ALA A 19 4.38 2.97 -2.62
C ALA A 19 4.96 3.37 -3.99
N ALA A 20 5.40 2.40 -4.78
CA ALA A 20 5.93 2.66 -6.13
C ALA A 20 4.85 3.14 -7.10
N ALA A 21 3.65 2.56 -7.06
CA ALA A 21 2.54 2.97 -7.92
C ALA A 21 2.06 4.40 -7.59
N MET A 22 2.06 4.77 -6.31
CA MET A 22 1.58 6.04 -5.79
C MET A 22 2.65 7.14 -5.70
N ASP A 23 3.93 6.80 -5.94
CA ASP A 23 5.07 7.72 -5.78
C ASP A 23 5.17 8.34 -4.37
N LEU A 24 4.92 7.48 -3.37
CA LEU A 24 5.00 7.82 -1.95
C LEU A 24 6.14 7.04 -1.27
N PRO A 25 6.78 7.62 -0.24
CA PRO A 25 7.75 6.88 0.55
C PRO A 25 7.05 5.72 1.27
N LYS A 26 7.76 4.60 1.48
CA LYS A 26 7.20 3.43 2.18
C LYS A 26 6.69 3.76 3.58
N THR A 27 7.29 4.74 4.24
CA THR A 27 6.90 5.21 5.57
C THR A 27 5.56 5.94 5.59
N ALA A 28 5.09 6.43 4.42
CA ALA A 28 3.78 7.03 4.29
C ALA A 28 2.65 6.00 4.18
N LEU A 29 2.96 4.69 4.09
CA LEU A 29 1.97 3.64 3.95
C LEU A 29 2.12 2.61 5.05
N SER A 30 1.03 2.30 5.74
CA SER A 30 1.01 1.27 6.78
C SER A 30 -0.21 0.37 6.62
N LEU A 31 -0.07 -0.90 7.00
CA LEU A 31 -1.20 -1.82 6.97
C LEU A 31 -2.04 -1.61 8.24
N GLU A 32 -3.24 -1.08 8.08
CA GLU A 32 -4.17 -0.82 9.18
C GLU A 32 -4.94 -2.09 9.57
N ALA A 33 -5.42 -2.85 8.57
CA ALA A 33 -6.18 -4.07 8.81
C ALA A 33 -6.01 -5.11 7.70
N GLY A 34 -6.38 -6.35 8.02
CA GLY A 34 -6.42 -7.43 7.03
C GLY A 34 -5.10 -8.19 6.85
N ALA A 35 -4.13 -8.07 7.76
CA ALA A 35 -2.83 -8.77 7.68
C ALA A 35 -2.93 -10.26 7.33
N LYS A 36 -3.95 -10.96 7.82
CA LYS A 36 -4.22 -12.39 7.57
C LYS A 36 -5.31 -12.66 6.51
N GLY A 37 -6.00 -11.62 6.06
CA GLY A 37 -7.11 -11.71 5.09
C GLY A 37 -6.68 -11.37 3.66
N ARG A 38 -7.56 -11.63 2.68
CA ARG A 38 -7.35 -11.20 1.28
C ARG A 38 -7.58 -9.70 1.08
N LEU A 39 -8.54 -9.14 1.80
CA LEU A 39 -8.82 -7.71 1.80
C LEU A 39 -7.85 -7.01 2.77
N LYS A 40 -7.17 -5.97 2.29
CA LYS A 40 -6.17 -5.20 3.05
C LYS A 40 -6.63 -3.75 3.14
N THR A 41 -6.64 -3.21 4.34
CA THR A 41 -6.85 -1.78 4.57
C THR A 41 -5.49 -1.15 4.81
N VAL A 42 -5.12 -0.17 3.99
CA VAL A 42 -3.83 0.52 4.06
C VAL A 42 -4.10 1.97 4.42
N ALA A 43 -3.48 2.44 5.50
CA ALA A 43 -3.47 3.84 5.87
C ALA A 43 -2.36 4.56 5.09
N ALA A 44 -2.67 5.78 4.64
CA ALA A 44 -1.73 6.63 3.91
C ALA A 44 -1.59 7.98 4.62
N GLU A 45 -0.36 8.32 5.01
CA GLU A 45 -0.01 9.56 5.70
C GLU A 45 0.89 10.42 4.82
N ALA A 46 0.31 11.48 4.25
CA ALA A 46 1.00 12.46 3.43
C ALA A 46 0.24 13.79 3.45
N SER A 47 0.83 14.85 2.91
CA SER A 47 0.10 16.10 2.69
C SER A 47 -1.09 15.87 1.73
N PRO A 48 -2.17 16.65 1.84
CA PRO A 48 -3.33 16.51 0.95
C PRO A 48 -2.98 16.55 -0.54
N GLU A 49 -2.03 17.40 -0.93
CA GLU A 49 -1.59 17.57 -2.32
C GLU A 49 -0.89 16.30 -2.83
N ARG A 50 -0.04 15.69 -1.99
CA ARG A 50 0.62 14.43 -2.32
C ARG A 50 -0.36 13.27 -2.40
N LEU A 51 -1.33 13.21 -1.50
CA LEU A 51 -2.34 12.16 -1.51
C LEU A 51 -3.24 12.25 -2.75
N SER A 52 -3.66 13.47 -3.11
CA SER A 52 -4.43 13.72 -4.33
C SER A 52 -3.67 13.28 -5.58
N ALA A 53 -2.40 13.69 -5.73
CA ALA A 53 -1.56 13.28 -6.86
C ALA A 53 -1.35 11.76 -6.93
N ALA A 54 -1.17 11.11 -5.77
CA ALA A 54 -1.00 9.67 -5.66
C ALA A 54 -2.27 8.90 -6.10
N LEU A 55 -3.45 9.33 -5.65
CA LEU A 55 -4.73 8.75 -6.06
C LEU A 55 -4.97 8.92 -7.55
N ASP A 56 -4.64 10.08 -8.10
CA ASP A 56 -4.73 10.33 -9.54
C ASP A 56 -3.82 9.40 -10.36
N ARG A 57 -2.61 9.14 -9.85
CA ARG A 57 -1.67 8.20 -10.46
C ARG A 57 -2.21 6.77 -10.43
N LEU A 58 -2.76 6.35 -9.30
CA LEU A 58 -3.37 5.02 -9.15
C LEU A 58 -4.57 4.84 -10.08
N ARG A 59 -5.42 5.87 -10.19
CA ARG A 59 -6.56 5.88 -11.12
C ARG A 59 -6.12 5.67 -12.57
N ARG A 60 -5.07 6.37 -13.02
CA ARG A 60 -4.53 6.21 -14.38
C ARG A 60 -3.97 4.82 -14.62
N ALA A 61 -3.26 4.26 -13.63
CA ALA A 61 -2.71 2.91 -13.72
C ALA A 61 -3.82 1.84 -13.81
N ALA A 62 -4.95 2.04 -13.11
CA ALA A 62 -6.09 1.11 -13.12
C ALA A 62 -6.87 1.11 -14.45
N THR A 63 -6.89 2.23 -15.18
CA THR A 63 -7.56 2.34 -16.49
C THR A 63 -6.68 1.95 -17.68
N ALA A 64 -5.37 1.77 -17.47
CA ALA A 64 -4.42 1.40 -18.52
C ALA A 64 -4.16 -0.12 -18.59
N ALA A 65 -4.82 -0.90 -17.74
CA ALA A 65 -4.76 -2.36 -17.67
C ALA A 65 -6.13 -2.95 -18.08
#